data_AF-A0A8X6SWN9-F1
#
_entry.id   AF-A0A8X6SWN9-F1
#
_cell.length_a   1.000
_cell.length_b   1.000
_cell.length_c   1.000
_cell.angle_alpha   90.00
_cell.angle_beta   90.00
_cell.angle_gamma   90.00
#
_symmetry.space_group_name_H-M   'P 1'
#
loop_
_entity.id
_entity.type
_entity.pdbx_description
1 polymer ?
#
loop_
_entity_poly.entity_id
_entity_poly.type
_entity_poly.pdbx_seq_one_letter_code
_entity_poly.pdbx_strand_id
1 'polypeptide(L)' 'MNSQDFRLLFLYELKNDHIAAVATRSLNAAFGDISVNECTNRRWYAKFESGDEHLTNEYMAGREQSWTTKSER' A
#
# COMPACT_ATOMS: atom_id res chain seq x y z
N MET A 1 8.32 9.49 2.71
CA MET A 1 7.86 8.50 1.73
C MET A 1 6.35 8.34 1.89
N ASN A 2 5.57 8.36 0.82
CA ASN A 2 4.12 8.24 0.90
C ASN A 2 3.70 6.76 0.97
N SER A 3 2.45 6.50 1.37
CA SER A 3 1.88 5.15 1.42
C SER A 3 1.89 4.45 0.06
N GLN A 4 1.82 5.18 -1.06
CA GLN A 4 1.91 4.61 -2.42
C GLN A 4 3.32 4.10 -2.76
N ASP A 5 4.36 4.81 -2.33
CA ASP A 5 5.75 4.43 -2.59
C ASP A 5 6.08 3.10 -1.91
N PHE A 6 5.60 2.90 -0.67
CA PHE A 6 5.75 1.61 0.03
C PHE A 6 5.03 0.47 -0.69
N ARG A 7 3.85 0.73 -1.30
CA ARG A 7 3.11 -0.29 -2.07
C ARG A 7 3.84 -0.68 -3.35
N LEU A 8 4.48 0.29 -4.01
CA LEU A 8 5.32 0.03 -5.17
C LEU A 8 6.51 -0.87 -4.78
N LEU A 9 7.12 -0.60 -3.62
CA LEU A 9 8.19 -1.42 -3.07
C LEU A 9 7.71 -2.83 -2.70
N PHE A 10 6.51 -2.97 -2.14
CA PHE A 10 5.92 -4.29 -1.87
C PHE A 10 5.75 -5.11 -3.16
N LEU A 11 5.25 -4.47 -4.23
CA LEU A 11 5.09 -5.11 -5.54
C LEU A 11 6.46 -5.49 -6.15
N TYR A 12 7.46 -4.62 -6.01
CA TYR A 12 8.82 -4.91 -6.43
C TYR A 12 9.38 -6.14 -5.70
N GLU A 13 9.28 -6.19 -4.37
CA GLU A 13 9.76 -7.32 -3.57
C GLU A 13 9.03 -8.62 -3.91
N LEU A 14 7.72 -8.56 -4.16
CA LEU A 14 6.94 -9.72 -4.61
C LEU A 14 7.43 -10.24 -5.97
N LYS A 15 7.77 -9.35 -6.91
CA LYS A 15 8.35 -9.73 -8.21
C LYS A 15 9.78 -10.29 -8.10
N ASN A 16 10.44 -10.13 -6.96
CA ASN A 16 11.71 -10.77 -6.62
C ASN A 16 11.52 -12.09 -5.83
N ASP A 17 10.30 -12.64 -5.78
CA ASP A 17 9.96 -13.86 -5.03
C ASP A 17 10.24 -13.78 -3.52
N HIS A 18 10.34 -12.56 -2.97
CA HIS A 18 10.50 -12.38 -1.54
C HIS A 18 9.15 -12.46 -0.83
N ILE A 19 9.11 -13.15 0.30
CA ILE A 19 7.90 -13.22 1.14
C ILE A 19 7.68 -11.91 1.90
N ALA A 20 6.42 -11.57 2.20
CA ALA A 20 6.04 -10.32 2.87
C ALA A 20 6.84 -10.01 4.16
N ALA A 21 7.13 -11.03 4.97
CA ALA A 21 7.89 -10.85 6.20
C ALA A 21 9.36 -10.42 5.94
N VAL A 22 9.98 -10.96 4.89
CA VAL A 22 11.34 -10.59 4.47
C VAL A 22 11.34 -9.19 3.89
N ALA A 23 10.38 -8.88 3.03
CA ALA A 23 10.19 -7.55 2.46
C ALA A 23 9.97 -6.48 3.56
N THR A 24 9.13 -6.74 4.56
CA THR A 24 8.91 -5.80 5.67
C THR A 24 10.20 -5.53 6.46
N ARG A 25 10.99 -6.57 6.76
CA ARG A 25 12.28 -6.40 7.46
C ARG A 25 13.29 -5.63 6.61
N SER A 26 13.39 -5.95 5.32
CA SER A 26 14.25 -5.24 4.36
C SER A 26 13.89 -3.75 4.31
N LEU A 27 12.59 -3.44 4.21
CA LEU A 27 12.10 -2.07 4.13
C LEU A 27 12.25 -1.31 5.46
N ASN A 28 12.00 -1.94 6.59
CA ASN A 28 12.25 -1.31 7.90
C ASN A 28 13.74 -1.08 8.15
N ALA A 29 14.62 -1.97 7.68
CA ALA A 29 16.06 -1.75 7.76
C ALA A 29 16.54 -0.61 6.83
N ALA A 30 15.98 -0.47 5.63
CA ALA A 30 16.37 0.55 4.66
C ALA A 30 15.77 1.94 4.95
N PHE A 31 14.52 2.00 5.42
CA PHE A 31 13.75 3.24 5.59
C PHE A 31 13.50 3.64 7.05
N GLY A 32 13.88 2.78 8.01
CA GLY A 32 13.69 3.00 9.45
C GLY A 32 12.56 2.15 10.03
N ASP A 33 12.74 1.73 11.29
CA ASP A 33 12.03 0.60 11.94
C ASP A 33 10.50 0.76 12.11
N ILE A 34 9.96 1.97 11.91
CA ILE A 34 8.52 2.29 12.15
C ILE A 34 7.76 2.49 10.82
N SER A 35 8.42 2.24 9.69
CA SER A 35 7.93 2.67 8.38
C SER A 35 6.87 1.74 7.77
N VAL A 36 7.00 0.42 7.97
CA VAL A 36 6.13 -0.59 7.36
C VAL A 36 5.52 -1.53 8.41
N ASN A 37 4.19 -1.58 8.43
CA ASN A 37 3.44 -2.57 9.20
C ASN A 37 3.31 -3.88 8.40
N GLU A 38 3.73 -5.00 9.00
CA GLU A 38 3.65 -6.33 8.40
C GLU A 38 2.21 -6.72 8.02
N CYS A 39 1.22 -6.38 8.84
CA CYS A 39 -0.19 -6.65 8.55
C CYS A 39 -0.65 -5.94 7.26
N THR A 40 -0.18 -4.72 7.05
CA THR A 40 -0.43 -3.96 5.82
C THR A 40 0.25 -4.64 4.64
N ASN A 41 1.52 -5.04 4.79
CA ASN A 41 2.27 -5.69 3.72
C ASN A 41 1.61 -7.01 3.27
N ARG A 42 1.23 -7.88 4.22
CA ARG A 42 0.54 -9.14 3.92
C ARG A 42 -0.77 -8.93 3.15
N ARG A 43 -1.55 -7.90 3.49
CA ARG A 43 -2.79 -7.57 2.76
C ARG A 43 -2.51 -7.14 1.31
N TRP A 44 -1.45 -6.37 1.10
CA TRP A 44 -1.02 -5.96 -0.25
C TRP A 44 -0.50 -7.15 -1.06
N TYR A 45 0.26 -8.05 -0.44
CA TYR A 45 0.73 -9.27 -1.09
C TYR A 45 -0.44 -10.14 -1.58
N ALA A 46 -1.43 -10.40 -0.72
CA ALA A 46 -2.63 -11.14 -1.12
C ALA A 46 -3.38 -10.47 -2.27
N LYS A 47 -3.40 -9.13 -2.31
CA LYS A 47 -3.99 -8.35 -3.40
C LYS A 47 -3.22 -8.55 -4.71
N PHE A 48 -1.90 -8.43 -4.67
CA PHE A 48 -1.05 -8.62 -5.85
C PHE A 48 -1.05 -10.06 -6.36
N GLU A 49 -1.06 -11.05 -5.46
CA GLU A 49 -1.23 -12.47 -5.81
C GLU A 49 -2.58 -12.77 -6.48
N SER A 50 -3.61 -11.98 -6.18
CA SER A 50 -4.92 -12.07 -6.87
C SER A 50 -4.93 -11.45 -8.27
N GLY A 51 -3.81 -10.84 -8.70
CA GLY A 51 -3.66 -10.20 -10.01
C GLY A 51 -4.00 -8.71 -10.05
N ASP A 52 -4.36 -8.11 -8.92
CA ASP A 52 -4.65 -6.67 -8.80
C ASP A 52 -3.39 -5.89 -8.39
N GLU A 53 -2.63 -5.44 -9.40
CA GLU A 53 -1.41 -4.61 -9.22
C GLU A 53 -1.69 -3.13 -8.93
N HIS A 54 -2.96 -2.71 -8.74
CA HIS A 54 -3.27 -1.30 -8.51
C HIS A 54 -2.76 -0.84 -7.13
N LEU A 55 -1.88 0.17 -7.13
CA LEU A 55 -1.25 0.73 -5.92
C LEU A 55 -2.18 1.63 -5.09
N THR A 56 -3.40 1.87 -5.55
CA THR A 56 -4.44 2.59 -4.83
C THR A 56 -5.47 1.63 -4.27
N ASN A 57 -6.02 1.98 -3.11
CA ASN A 57 -7.22 1.32 -2.62
C ASN A 57 -8.39 2.08 -3.24
N GLU A 58 -9.05 1.52 -4.24
CA GLU A 58 -10.20 2.15 -4.90
C GLU A 58 -11.33 2.51 -3.92
N TYR A 59 -11.35 1.88 -2.74
CA TYR A 59 -12.27 2.19 -1.65
C TYR A 59 -12.24 3.66 -1.18
N MET A 60 -11.14 4.40 -1.40
CA MET A 60 -11.07 5.83 -1.07
C MET A 60 -11.57 6.74 -2.21
N ALA A 61 -11.57 6.28 -3.46
CA ALA A 61 -12.01 7.10 -4.61
C ALA A 61 -13.52 7.40 -4.57
N GLY A 62 -14.32 6.57 -3.90
CA GLY A 62 -15.75 6.79 -3.68
C GLY A 62 -16.10 7.70 -2.50
N ARG A 63 -15.14 8.14 -1.68
CA ARG A 63 -15.41 8.90 -0.44
C ARG A 63 -15.02 10.38 -0.50
N GLU A 64 -14.45 10.85 -1.61
CA GLU A 64 -13.95 12.23 -1.79
C GLU A 64 -14.78 13.10 -2.76
N GLN A 65 -16.10 12.90 -2.89
CA GLN A 65 -16.94 13.85 -3.66
C GLN A 65 -18.23 14.33 -2.98
N SER A 66 -18.46 14.05 -1.69
CA SER A 66 -19.73 14.43 -1.03
C SER A 66 -19.67 15.64 -0.09
N TRP A 67 -18.55 16.36 0.02
CA TRP A 67 -18.44 17.50 0.95
C TRP A 67 -18.40 18.88 0.29
N THR A 68 -18.46 19.00 -1.04
CA THR A 68 -18.37 20.33 -1.70
C THR A 68 -19.68 20.87 -2.29
N THR A 69 -20.82 20.21 -2.12
CA THR A 69 -22.11 20.70 -2.69
C THR A 69 -23.15 21.06 -1.64
N LYS A 70 -22.75 21.79 -0.58
CA LYS A 70 -23.73 22.43 0.32
C LYS A 70 -23.22 23.70 0.99
N SER A 71 -22.73 24.67 0.22
CA SER A 71 -22.68 26.06 0.67
C SER A 71 -22.87 27.04 -0.48
N GLU A 72 -24.07 27.09 -1.04
CA GLU A 72 -24.54 28.35 -1.62
C GLU A 72 -26.06 28.40 -1.52
N ARG A 73 -26.53 29.12 -0.49
CA ARG A 73 -27.86 29.69 -0.40
C ARG A 73 -27.69 31.16 -0.10
#